data_AF-A0A6F8XN25-F1
#
_entry.id   AF-A0A6F8XN25-F1
#
_cell.length_a   1.000
_cell.length_b   1.000
_cell.length_c   1.000
_cell.angle_alpha   90.00
_cell.angle_beta   90.00
_cell.angle_gamma   90.00
#
_symmetry.space_group_name_H-M   'P 1'
#
loop_
_entity.id
_entity.type
_entity.pdbx_description
1 polymer ?
#
loop_
_entity_poly.entity_id
_entity_poly.type
_entity_poly.pdbx_seq_one_letter_code
_entity_poly.pdbx_strand_id
1 'polypeptide(L)'
;MVARALPDVWERASPAQTLTARLAGATGALARLTDGIPTSAVGAAADLLTEAVSRLDLAGRPLGAANAALPVPRDPLARLWQAATTLREHRGDGHVGALVAAGLSGCEPLVWRAARDLGREVLQPNRGWTDEEWNAATGRLVERGWLDGHHTPTATGVAAYERIEDVTDNAAATAWTGVDPERASALLAPIAHACRAALPLANPIGLPAHGSDSTAARPDPGGTTRVTASARAESRAIGGSGDLTPLPPSLSRCSQSCSPRFPQAETSSPVCGWWTTRR
;
A
#
# COMPACT_ATOMS: atom_id res chain seq x y z
N MET A 1 10.51 -1.19 18.28
CA MET A 1 9.11 -1.28 18.78
C MET A 1 8.48 -2.67 18.59
N VAL A 2 8.32 -3.15 17.36
CA VAL A 2 7.63 -4.43 17.04
C VAL A 2 8.36 -5.66 17.60
N ALA A 3 9.68 -5.74 17.43
CA ALA A 3 10.49 -6.87 17.92
C ALA A 3 10.40 -7.09 19.44
N ARG A 4 10.14 -6.03 20.21
CA ARG A 4 9.91 -6.11 21.67
C ARG A 4 8.53 -6.67 22.01
N ALA A 5 7.51 -6.33 21.22
CA ALA A 5 6.12 -6.62 21.59
C ALA A 5 5.60 -7.96 21.04
N LEU A 6 6.12 -8.41 19.89
CA LEU A 6 5.62 -9.63 19.24
C LEU A 6 5.87 -10.92 20.02
N PRO A 7 6.99 -11.14 20.73
CA PRO A 7 7.16 -12.35 21.53
C PRO A 7 6.13 -12.43 22.67
N ASP A 8 6.01 -11.35 23.45
CA ASP A 8 5.20 -11.32 24.67
C ASP A 8 3.68 -11.28 24.41
N VAL A 9 3.24 -10.75 23.27
CA VAL A 9 1.80 -10.58 23.00
C VAL A 9 1.09 -11.93 22.87
N TRP A 10 1.78 -12.97 22.38
CA TRP A 10 1.21 -14.30 22.20
C TRP A 10 1.06 -15.09 23.49
N GLU A 11 1.73 -14.66 24.57
CA GLU A 11 1.48 -15.19 25.92
C GLU A 11 0.19 -14.64 26.52
N ARG A 12 -0.32 -13.50 26.02
CA ARG A 12 -1.52 -12.81 26.56
C ARG A 12 -2.79 -13.16 25.80
N ALA A 13 -2.69 -13.39 24.50
CA ALA A 13 -3.80 -13.77 23.65
C ALA A 13 -3.31 -14.57 22.45
N SER A 14 -4.00 -15.64 22.10
CA SER A 14 -3.78 -16.32 20.82
C SER A 14 -4.16 -15.40 19.64
N PRO A 15 -3.59 -15.61 18.44
CA PRO A 15 -3.99 -14.87 17.25
C PRO A 15 -5.51 -14.89 16.99
N ALA A 16 -6.18 -16.02 17.27
CA ALA A 16 -7.64 -16.15 17.12
C ALA A 16 -8.41 -15.26 18.11
N GLN A 17 -7.95 -15.18 19.36
CA GLN A 17 -8.53 -14.28 20.36
C GLN A 17 -8.30 -12.81 19.97
N THR A 18 -7.10 -12.47 19.47
CA THR A 18 -6.80 -11.12 18.97
C THR A 18 -7.71 -10.74 17.80
N LEU A 19 -7.91 -11.65 16.83
CA LEU A 19 -8.81 -11.41 15.69
C LEU A 19 -10.26 -11.20 16.14
N THR A 20 -10.74 -12.03 17.07
CA THR A 20 -12.10 -11.91 17.64
C THR A 20 -12.27 -10.57 18.35
N ALA A 21 -11.34 -10.21 19.23
CA ALA A 21 -11.39 -8.94 19.97
C ALA A 21 -11.29 -7.73 19.04
N ARG A 22 -10.42 -7.78 18.02
CA ARG A 22 -10.25 -6.74 17.00
C ARG A 22 -11.57 -6.50 16.26
N LEU A 23 -12.21 -7.57 15.78
CA LEU A 23 -13.47 -7.47 15.03
C LEU A 23 -14.61 -6.95 15.92
N ALA A 24 -14.72 -7.45 17.15
CA ALA A 24 -15.74 -6.99 18.10
C ALA A 24 -15.57 -5.49 18.44
N GLY A 25 -14.34 -5.06 18.73
CA GLY A 25 -14.05 -3.66 19.03
C GLY A 25 -14.31 -2.74 17.84
N ALA A 26 -13.87 -3.13 16.64
CA ALA A 26 -14.11 -2.37 15.41
C ALA A 26 -15.59 -2.25 15.08
N THR A 27 -16.33 -3.35 15.15
CA THR A 27 -17.77 -3.39 14.87
C THR A 27 -18.54 -2.54 15.89
N GLY A 28 -18.21 -2.66 17.18
CA GLY A 28 -18.83 -1.84 18.23
C GLY A 28 -18.54 -0.34 18.08
N ALA A 29 -17.34 0.03 17.62
CA ALA A 29 -17.01 1.42 17.32
C ALA A 29 -17.79 1.93 16.10
N LEU A 30 -17.79 1.18 15.00
CA LEU A 30 -18.55 1.55 13.80
C LEU A 30 -20.04 1.65 14.07
N ALA A 31 -20.62 0.73 14.85
CA ALA A 31 -22.03 0.80 15.23
C ALA A 31 -22.40 2.14 15.90
N ARG A 32 -21.54 2.68 16.77
CA ARG A 32 -21.75 4.00 17.39
C ARG A 32 -21.54 5.15 16.41
N LEU A 33 -20.53 5.05 15.53
CA LEU A 33 -20.18 6.11 14.59
C LEU A 33 -21.19 6.22 13.45
N THR A 34 -21.76 5.11 13.01
CA THR A 34 -22.76 5.06 11.95
C THR A 34 -24.18 5.09 12.50
N ASP A 35 -24.37 5.48 13.76
CA ASP A 35 -25.70 5.69 14.34
C ASP A 35 -26.41 6.79 13.54
N GLY A 36 -27.60 6.48 13.01
CA GLY A 36 -28.33 7.34 12.07
C GLY A 36 -28.05 7.09 10.57
N ILE A 37 -27.09 6.24 10.20
CA ILE A 37 -26.94 5.77 8.81
C ILE A 37 -27.81 4.51 8.61
N PRO A 38 -28.68 4.45 7.58
CA PRO A 38 -29.50 3.27 7.34
C PRO A 38 -28.67 1.99 7.20
N THR A 39 -29.08 0.91 7.88
CA THR A 39 -28.40 -0.39 7.81
C THR A 39 -28.27 -0.90 6.37
N SER A 40 -29.26 -0.61 5.51
CA SER A 40 -29.20 -0.94 4.08
C SER A 40 -28.07 -0.21 3.34
N ALA A 41 -27.79 1.05 3.69
CA ALA A 41 -26.70 1.82 3.12
C ALA A 41 -25.34 1.29 3.58
N VAL A 42 -25.20 0.94 4.87
CA VAL A 42 -24.01 0.24 5.40
C VAL A 42 -23.80 -1.10 4.70
N GLY A 43 -24.86 -1.87 4.49
CA GLY A 43 -24.84 -3.13 3.76
C GLY A 43 -24.33 -2.96 2.33
N ALA A 44 -24.89 -1.99 1.60
CA ALA A 44 -24.48 -1.69 0.23
C ALA A 44 -23.01 -1.22 0.13
N ALA A 45 -22.54 -0.41 1.08
CA ALA A 45 -21.13 -0.02 1.17
C ALA A 45 -20.24 -1.24 1.46
N ALA A 46 -20.66 -2.14 2.36
CA ALA A 46 -19.93 -3.37 2.67
C ALA A 46 -19.83 -4.29 1.44
N ASP A 47 -20.93 -4.45 0.69
CA ASP A 47 -20.95 -5.24 -0.54
C ASP A 47 -20.00 -4.65 -1.59
N LEU A 48 -20.05 -3.33 -1.81
CA LEU A 48 -19.17 -2.63 -2.74
C LEU A 48 -17.69 -2.82 -2.41
N LEU A 49 -17.29 -2.65 -1.14
CA LEU A 49 -15.89 -2.86 -0.75
C LEU A 49 -15.49 -4.33 -0.83
N THR A 50 -16.39 -5.26 -0.52
CA THR A 50 -16.12 -6.70 -0.65
C THR A 50 -15.88 -7.08 -2.11
N GLU A 51 -16.69 -6.53 -3.02
CA GLU A 51 -16.52 -6.69 -4.46
C GLU A 51 -15.16 -6.14 -4.93
N ALA A 52 -14.77 -4.95 -4.47
CA ALA A 52 -13.45 -4.38 -4.75
C ALA A 52 -12.30 -5.27 -4.26
N VAL A 53 -12.41 -5.83 -3.03
CA VAL A 53 -11.43 -6.77 -2.48
C VAL A 53 -11.28 -8.03 -3.34
N SER A 54 -12.37 -8.54 -3.92
CA SER A 54 -12.33 -9.75 -4.75
C SER A 54 -11.52 -9.60 -6.05
N ARG A 55 -11.20 -8.37 -6.45
CA ARG A 55 -10.43 -8.03 -7.67
C ARG A 55 -8.94 -7.80 -7.41
N LEU A 56 -8.50 -7.84 -6.14
CA LEU A 56 -7.13 -7.49 -5.80
C LEU A 56 -6.14 -8.51 -6.32
N ASP A 57 -5.09 -8.03 -7.00
CA ASP A 57 -3.84 -8.78 -7.13
C ASP A 57 -3.05 -8.67 -5.82
N LEU A 58 -2.77 -9.82 -5.23
CA LEU A 58 -2.11 -9.95 -3.94
C LEU A 58 -0.59 -10.21 -4.06
N ALA A 59 -0.06 -10.32 -5.28
CA ALA A 59 1.37 -10.50 -5.51
C ALA A 59 2.17 -9.32 -4.95
N GLY A 60 3.13 -9.60 -4.06
CA GLY A 60 3.91 -8.54 -3.39
C GLY A 60 3.08 -7.69 -2.41
N ARG A 61 1.93 -8.20 -1.96
CA ARG A 61 1.02 -7.54 -1.01
C ARG A 61 0.85 -8.36 0.27
N PRO A 62 1.90 -8.55 1.10
CA PRO A 62 1.85 -9.48 2.22
C PRO A 62 0.77 -9.13 3.27
N LEU A 63 0.59 -7.85 3.60
CA LEU A 63 -0.41 -7.44 4.59
C LEU A 63 -1.82 -7.46 4.00
N GLY A 64 -1.96 -7.03 2.75
CA GLY A 64 -3.19 -7.16 1.98
C GLY A 64 -3.63 -8.61 1.86
N ALA A 65 -2.72 -9.51 1.49
CA ALA A 65 -2.95 -10.94 1.35
C ALA A 65 -3.33 -11.61 2.67
N ALA A 66 -2.63 -11.27 3.77
CA ALA A 66 -2.95 -11.79 5.09
C ALA A 66 -4.38 -11.40 5.53
N ASN A 67 -4.82 -10.17 5.22
CA ASN A 67 -6.20 -9.76 5.53
C ASN A 67 -7.23 -10.38 4.59
N ALA A 68 -6.92 -10.51 3.30
CA ALA A 68 -7.80 -11.13 2.31
C ALA A 68 -8.02 -12.63 2.57
N ALA A 69 -7.06 -13.31 3.22
CA ALA A 69 -7.16 -14.72 3.60
C ALA A 69 -8.08 -14.99 4.81
N LEU A 70 -8.51 -13.94 5.53
CA LEU A 70 -9.42 -14.11 6.67
C LEU A 70 -10.85 -14.41 6.20
N PRO A 71 -11.64 -15.18 6.98
CA PRO A 71 -13.04 -15.43 6.65
C PRO A 71 -13.84 -14.12 6.53
N VAL A 72 -14.65 -14.01 5.47
CA VAL A 72 -15.53 -12.85 5.27
C VAL A 72 -16.65 -12.86 6.31
N PRO A 73 -16.78 -11.82 7.15
CA PRO A 73 -17.87 -11.74 8.13
C PRO A 73 -19.25 -11.63 7.48
N ARG A 74 -20.28 -12.16 8.14
CA ARG A 74 -21.68 -12.04 7.69
C ARG A 74 -22.33 -10.72 8.11
N ASP A 75 -21.97 -10.20 9.28
CA ASP A 75 -22.48 -8.91 9.77
C ASP A 75 -22.02 -7.76 8.85
N PRO A 76 -22.91 -6.84 8.43
CA PRO A 76 -22.55 -5.75 7.51
C PRO A 76 -21.43 -4.84 8.00
N LEU A 77 -21.41 -4.47 9.28
CA LEU A 77 -20.39 -3.57 9.84
C LEU A 77 -19.04 -4.28 9.93
N ALA A 78 -19.04 -5.54 10.37
CA ALA A 78 -17.86 -6.39 10.42
C ALA A 78 -17.25 -6.58 9.01
N ARG A 79 -18.10 -6.83 8.01
CA ARG A 79 -17.69 -7.00 6.61
C ARG A 79 -17.16 -5.71 6.01
N LEU A 80 -17.85 -4.58 6.23
CA LEU A 80 -17.40 -3.25 5.82
C LEU A 80 -15.99 -2.98 6.35
N TRP A 81 -15.78 -3.19 7.65
CA TRP A 81 -14.49 -2.97 8.28
C TRP A 81 -13.39 -3.89 7.76
N GLN A 82 -13.68 -5.19 7.59
CA GLN A 82 -12.69 -6.14 7.10
C GLN A 82 -12.30 -5.83 5.65
N ALA A 83 -13.26 -5.46 4.80
CA ALA A 83 -13.00 -5.08 3.42
C ALA A 83 -12.19 -3.77 3.34
N ALA A 84 -12.58 -2.73 4.08
CA ALA A 84 -11.83 -1.48 4.16
C ALA A 84 -10.40 -1.68 4.68
N THR A 85 -10.21 -2.52 5.70
CA THR A 85 -8.89 -2.87 6.23
C THR A 85 -8.04 -3.58 5.18
N THR A 86 -8.62 -4.53 4.44
CA THR A 86 -7.92 -5.26 3.37
C THR A 86 -7.45 -4.33 2.26
N LEU A 87 -8.33 -3.42 1.80
CA LEU A 87 -7.97 -2.39 0.80
C LEU A 87 -6.89 -1.44 1.32
N ARG A 88 -6.98 -1.04 2.59
CA ARG A 88 -5.99 -0.18 3.24
C ARG A 88 -4.61 -0.84 3.33
N GLU A 89 -4.53 -2.11 3.73
CA GLU A 89 -3.26 -2.84 3.77
C GLU A 89 -2.70 -3.09 2.37
N HIS A 90 -3.56 -3.43 1.40
CA HIS A 90 -3.15 -3.61 0.00
C HIS A 90 -2.53 -2.35 -0.60
N ARG A 91 -3.19 -1.18 -0.44
CA ARG A 91 -2.61 0.11 -0.85
C ARG A 91 -1.32 0.41 -0.07
N GLY A 92 -1.28 0.08 1.22
CA GLY A 92 -0.10 0.25 2.07
C GLY A 92 1.12 -0.52 1.57
N ASP A 93 0.95 -1.79 1.21
CA ASP A 93 2.00 -2.60 0.60
C ASP A 93 2.45 -2.01 -0.75
N GLY A 94 1.51 -1.47 -1.53
CA GLY A 94 1.78 -0.69 -2.74
C GLY A 94 2.67 0.53 -2.50
N HIS A 95 2.33 1.31 -1.47
CA HIS A 95 3.07 2.49 -1.09
C HIS A 95 4.49 2.16 -0.63
N VAL A 96 4.66 1.11 0.16
CA VAL A 96 6.00 0.63 0.55
C VAL A 96 6.82 0.25 -0.68
N GLY A 97 6.22 -0.46 -1.65
CA GLY A 97 6.87 -0.77 -2.91
C GLY A 97 7.30 0.47 -3.70
N ALA A 98 6.44 1.49 -3.79
CA ALA A 98 6.75 2.75 -4.47
C ALA A 98 7.89 3.53 -3.79
N LEU A 99 7.89 3.58 -2.44
CA LEU A 99 8.95 4.21 -1.65
C LEU A 99 10.30 3.51 -1.89
N VAL A 100 10.32 2.18 -1.84
CA VAL A 100 11.52 1.37 -2.09
C VAL A 100 12.05 1.60 -3.51
N ALA A 101 11.17 1.61 -4.52
CA ALA A 101 11.54 1.89 -5.91
C ALA A 101 12.12 3.30 -6.11
N ALA A 102 11.68 4.28 -5.31
CA ALA A 102 12.22 5.63 -5.28
C ALA A 102 13.48 5.78 -4.40
N GLY A 103 13.99 4.67 -3.84
CA GLY A 103 15.18 4.67 -2.99
C GLY A 103 14.97 5.33 -1.62
N LEU A 104 13.73 5.44 -1.13
CA LEU A 104 13.44 5.84 0.25
C LEU A 104 13.37 4.61 1.15
N SER A 105 13.85 4.76 2.38
CA SER A 105 13.86 3.69 3.37
C SER A 105 13.68 4.20 4.79
N GLY A 106 13.22 3.31 5.67
CA GLY A 106 13.17 3.55 7.11
C GLY A 106 12.41 4.82 7.48
N CYS A 107 13.13 5.74 8.13
CA CYS A 107 12.56 6.97 8.67
C CYS A 107 12.32 8.08 7.62
N GLU A 108 12.96 8.00 6.44
CA GLU A 108 12.93 9.10 5.45
C GLU A 108 11.51 9.51 5.00
N PRO A 109 10.57 8.59 4.70
CA PRO A 109 9.20 8.99 4.35
C PRO A 109 8.49 9.74 5.50
N LEU A 110 8.81 9.42 6.76
CA LEU A 110 8.23 10.09 7.92
C LEU A 110 8.83 11.48 8.13
N VAL A 111 10.15 11.62 7.97
CA VAL A 111 10.82 12.93 8.01
C VAL A 111 10.25 13.84 6.91
N TRP A 112 10.07 13.29 5.71
CA TRP A 112 9.45 14.01 4.60
C TRP A 112 8.03 14.51 4.95
N ARG A 113 7.15 13.63 5.45
CA ARG A 113 5.79 14.02 5.86
C ARG A 113 5.79 14.98 7.05
N ALA A 114 6.72 14.83 7.99
CA ALA A 114 6.85 15.78 9.09
C ALA A 114 7.20 17.19 8.60
N ALA A 115 8.11 17.30 7.65
CA ALA A 115 8.52 18.57 7.05
C ALA A 115 7.44 19.18 6.13
N ARG A 116 6.60 18.34 5.51
CA ARG A 116 5.55 18.78 4.58
C ARG A 116 4.26 19.21 5.28
N ASP A 117 3.71 18.36 6.15
CA ASP A 117 2.32 18.52 6.58
C ASP A 117 1.95 17.96 7.97
N LEU A 118 2.78 17.12 8.61
CA LEU A 118 2.39 16.40 9.83
C LEU A 118 3.14 16.76 11.13
N GLY A 119 4.32 17.37 11.05
CA GLY A 119 5.16 17.63 12.22
C GLY A 119 5.86 16.38 12.79
N ARG A 120 7.06 16.57 13.37
CA ARG A 120 7.87 15.49 13.95
C ARG A 120 7.27 14.99 15.25
N GLU A 121 6.75 15.90 16.06
CA GLU A 121 6.12 15.69 17.34
C GLU A 121 4.87 14.79 17.26
N VAL A 122 4.20 14.77 16.12
CA VAL A 122 3.05 13.87 15.87
C VAL A 122 3.53 12.49 15.41
N LEU A 123 4.55 12.42 14.55
CA LEU A 123 4.97 11.18 13.92
C LEU A 123 5.96 10.36 14.76
N GLN A 124 7.07 10.96 15.22
CA GLN A 124 8.19 10.25 15.80
C GLN A 124 7.81 9.41 17.04
N PRO A 125 7.03 9.94 18.02
CA PRO A 125 6.72 9.19 19.25
C PRO A 125 5.94 7.89 18.99
N ASN A 126 5.18 7.85 17.90
CA ASN A 126 4.29 6.74 17.56
C ASN A 126 4.94 5.68 16.65
N ARG A 127 6.18 5.90 16.20
CA ARG A 127 6.84 5.07 15.18
C ARG A 127 8.13 4.41 15.67
N GLY A 128 8.63 4.81 16.84
CA GLY A 128 9.75 4.16 17.53
C GLY A 128 11.12 4.43 16.91
N TRP A 129 11.27 5.56 16.22
CA TRP A 129 12.54 6.06 15.69
C TRP A 129 13.23 6.95 16.73
N THR A 130 14.53 6.78 16.92
CA THR A 130 15.32 7.65 17.80
C THR A 130 15.58 9.02 17.16
N ASP A 131 16.11 9.96 17.94
CA ASP A 131 16.49 11.27 17.42
C ASP A 131 17.66 11.19 16.45
N GLU A 132 18.59 10.28 16.69
CA GLU A 132 19.72 10.00 15.80
C GLU A 132 19.26 9.45 14.46
N GLU A 133 18.35 8.47 14.46
CA GLU A 133 17.78 7.90 13.23
C GLU A 133 17.00 8.95 12.42
N TRP A 134 16.26 9.81 13.11
CA TRP A 134 15.52 10.92 12.50
C TRP A 134 16.47 11.93 11.85
N ASN A 135 17.48 12.40 12.59
CA ASN A 135 18.44 13.37 12.10
C ASN A 135 19.27 12.81 10.93
N ALA A 136 19.65 11.53 10.97
CA ALA A 136 20.33 10.87 9.88
C ALA A 136 19.45 10.80 8.61
N ALA A 137 18.14 10.52 8.77
CA ALA A 137 17.19 10.54 7.65
C ALA A 137 16.97 11.96 7.09
N THR A 138 16.92 12.98 7.94
CA THR A 138 16.92 14.39 7.51
C THR A 138 18.15 14.70 6.67
N GLY A 139 19.35 14.33 7.12
CA GLY A 139 20.60 14.55 6.40
C GLY A 139 20.58 13.94 4.99
N ARG A 140 20.14 12.68 4.86
CA ARG A 140 20.02 12.01 3.55
C ARG A 140 19.01 12.68 2.62
N LEU A 141 17.91 13.22 3.16
CA LEU A 141 16.94 13.97 2.35
C LEU A 141 17.48 15.34 1.91
N VAL A 142 18.32 15.99 2.72
CA VAL A 142 19.04 17.22 2.35
C VAL A 142 20.07 16.93 1.25
N GLU A 143 20.89 15.88 1.42
CA GLU A 143 21.88 15.45 0.42
C GLU A 143 21.23 15.11 -0.94
N ARG A 144 20.03 14.52 -0.91
CA ARG A 144 19.23 14.23 -2.12
C ARG A 144 18.59 15.48 -2.73
N GLY A 145 18.61 16.62 -2.04
CA GLY A 145 17.94 17.85 -2.45
C GLY A 145 16.42 17.78 -2.35
N TRP A 146 15.87 16.88 -1.53
CA TRP A 146 14.43 16.83 -1.22
C TRP A 146 14.08 17.83 -0.14
N LEU A 147 14.95 17.97 0.87
CA LEU A 147 14.89 19.06 1.83
C LEU A 147 16.01 20.07 1.56
N ASP A 148 15.79 21.33 1.93
CA ASP A 148 16.82 22.36 1.92
C ASP A 148 17.60 22.40 3.25
N GLY A 149 18.56 23.34 3.37
CA GLY A 149 19.36 23.53 4.59
C GLY A 149 18.55 23.99 5.82
N HIS A 150 17.29 24.37 5.64
CA HIS A 150 16.34 24.68 6.71
C HIS A 150 15.36 23.53 6.98
N HIS A 151 15.62 22.35 6.40
CA HIS A 151 14.78 21.16 6.48
C HIS A 151 13.37 21.35 5.91
N THR A 152 13.22 22.27 4.95
CA THR A 152 11.95 22.55 4.26
C THR A 152 11.87 21.78 2.95
N PRO A 153 10.69 21.25 2.55
CA PRO A 153 10.51 20.59 1.26
C PRO A 153 10.90 21.47 0.07
N THR A 154 11.76 20.97 -0.81
CA THR A 154 12.10 21.59 -2.09
C THR A 154 11.08 21.23 -3.17
N ALA A 155 11.03 22.00 -4.27
CA ALA A 155 10.21 21.67 -5.44
C ALA A 155 10.57 20.28 -6.01
N THR A 156 11.85 19.91 -6.02
CA THR A 156 12.34 18.60 -6.45
C THR A 156 11.79 17.48 -5.57
N GLY A 157 11.84 17.65 -4.24
CA GLY A 157 11.28 16.67 -3.30
C GLY A 157 9.77 16.53 -3.46
N VAL A 158 9.05 17.65 -3.64
CA VAL A 158 7.59 17.65 -3.83
C VAL A 158 7.21 16.86 -5.08
N ALA A 159 7.83 17.18 -6.23
CA ALA A 159 7.56 16.48 -7.48
C ALA A 159 8.00 15.00 -7.44
N ALA A 160 9.05 14.66 -6.69
CA ALA A 160 9.45 13.26 -6.51
C ALA A 160 8.47 12.48 -5.65
N TYR A 161 7.96 13.08 -4.57
CA TYR A 161 6.97 12.42 -3.71
C TYR A 161 5.59 12.31 -4.36
N GLU A 162 5.18 13.30 -5.15
CA GLU A 162 3.93 13.21 -5.94
C GLU A 162 3.97 12.02 -6.91
N ARG A 163 5.11 11.77 -7.57
CA ARG A 163 5.28 10.56 -8.39
C ARG A 163 5.15 9.26 -7.60
N ILE A 164 5.59 9.22 -6.33
CA ILE A 164 5.42 8.05 -5.46
C ILE A 164 3.93 7.83 -5.16
N GLU A 165 3.19 8.89 -4.84
CA GLU A 165 1.74 8.78 -4.63
C GLU A 165 1.02 8.32 -5.91
N ASP A 166 1.42 8.81 -7.08
CA ASP A 166 0.84 8.38 -8.36
C ASP A 166 1.07 6.90 -8.64
N VAL A 167 2.28 6.41 -8.40
CA VAL A 167 2.60 4.98 -8.50
C VAL A 167 1.78 4.17 -7.48
N THR A 168 1.62 4.70 -6.26
CA THR A 168 0.82 4.06 -5.20
C THR A 168 -0.64 3.93 -5.63
N ASP A 169 -1.24 5.01 -6.13
CA ASP A 169 -2.65 5.05 -6.54
C ASP A 169 -2.90 4.17 -7.76
N ASN A 170 -2.02 4.23 -8.76
CA ASN A 170 -2.10 3.34 -9.93
C ASN A 170 -2.02 1.87 -9.53
N ALA A 171 -1.15 1.53 -8.57
CA ALA A 171 -1.00 0.16 -8.09
C ALA A 171 -2.20 -0.35 -7.26
N ALA A 172 -3.05 0.56 -6.77
CA ALA A 172 -4.28 0.24 -6.05
C ALA A 172 -5.54 0.32 -6.93
N ALA A 173 -5.45 0.94 -8.12
CA ALA A 173 -6.58 1.26 -8.98
C ALA A 173 -7.39 0.04 -9.44
N THR A 174 -6.75 -1.14 -9.59
CA THR A 174 -7.41 -2.36 -10.07
C THR A 174 -8.64 -2.74 -9.23
N ALA A 175 -8.62 -2.47 -7.92
CA ALA A 175 -9.75 -2.72 -7.01
C ALA A 175 -11.04 -2.02 -7.46
N TRP A 176 -10.91 -0.90 -8.16
CA TRP A 176 -12.00 0.00 -8.55
C TRP A 176 -12.39 -0.13 -10.03
N THR A 177 -11.81 -1.09 -10.76
CA THR A 177 -12.14 -1.31 -12.16
C THR A 177 -13.61 -1.72 -12.32
N GLY A 178 -14.37 -0.94 -13.10
CA GLY A 178 -15.80 -1.17 -13.31
C GLY A 178 -16.69 -0.71 -12.16
N VAL A 179 -16.14 -0.08 -11.12
CA VAL A 179 -16.90 0.57 -10.06
C VAL A 179 -17.25 1.99 -10.48
N ASP A 180 -18.54 2.33 -10.42
CA ASP A 180 -19.04 3.69 -10.59
C ASP A 180 -18.54 4.56 -9.40
N PRO A 181 -17.70 5.59 -9.66
CA PRO A 181 -17.10 6.41 -8.62
C PRO A 181 -18.13 7.30 -7.91
N GLU A 182 -19.16 7.79 -8.59
CA GLU A 182 -20.24 8.56 -7.99
C GLU A 182 -21.04 7.69 -7.02
N ARG A 183 -21.37 6.46 -7.43
CA ARG A 183 -22.05 5.49 -6.56
C ARG A 183 -21.18 5.11 -5.35
N ALA A 184 -19.89 4.85 -5.56
CA ALA A 184 -18.97 4.53 -4.48
C ALA A 184 -18.86 5.68 -3.48
N SER A 185 -18.72 6.91 -3.96
CA SER A 185 -18.68 8.12 -3.14
C SER A 185 -19.97 8.30 -2.35
N ALA A 186 -21.14 8.16 -3.00
CA ALA A 186 -22.43 8.30 -2.32
C ALA A 186 -22.63 7.29 -1.18
N LEU A 187 -22.14 6.06 -1.33
CA LEU A 187 -22.23 5.02 -0.32
C LEU A 187 -21.21 5.20 0.82
N LEU A 188 -19.98 5.59 0.49
CA LEU A 188 -18.87 5.62 1.44
C LEU A 188 -18.73 6.96 2.17
N ALA A 189 -19.09 8.08 1.54
CA ALA A 189 -18.87 9.42 2.09
C ALA A 189 -19.58 9.65 3.43
N PRO A 190 -20.85 9.25 3.66
CA PRO A 190 -21.49 9.43 4.96
C PRO A 190 -20.76 8.67 6.08
N ILE A 191 -20.33 7.44 5.80
CA ILE A 191 -19.61 6.60 6.76
C ILE A 191 -18.22 7.19 7.03
N ALA A 192 -17.49 7.58 5.97
CA ALA A 192 -16.18 8.18 6.08
C ALA A 192 -16.23 9.51 6.86
N HIS A 193 -17.25 10.33 6.62
CA HIS A 193 -17.48 11.58 7.35
C HIS A 193 -17.73 11.33 8.84
N ALA A 194 -18.61 10.38 9.16
CA ALA A 194 -18.91 10.03 10.55
C ALA A 194 -17.69 9.47 11.29
N CYS A 195 -16.91 8.59 10.64
CA CYS A 195 -15.66 8.08 11.18
C CYS A 195 -14.63 9.21 11.37
N ARG A 196 -14.56 10.12 10.40
CA ARG A 196 -13.62 11.23 10.44
C ARG A 196 -13.92 12.19 11.59
N ALA A 197 -15.20 12.47 11.86
CA ALA A 197 -15.63 13.35 12.96
C ALA A 197 -15.15 12.90 14.35
N ALA A 198 -14.82 11.62 14.52
CA ALA A 198 -14.30 11.08 15.77
C ALA A 198 -12.76 11.14 15.90
N LEU A 199 -12.04 11.57 14.86
CA LEU A 199 -10.58 11.65 14.87
C LEU A 199 -10.10 13.07 15.21
N PRO A 200 -9.01 13.20 16.00
CA PRO A 200 -8.37 14.49 16.21
C PRO A 200 -7.93 15.15 14.90
N LEU A 201 -7.97 16.48 14.85
CA LEU A 201 -7.48 17.27 13.72
C LEU A 201 -5.99 16.96 13.43
N ALA A 202 -5.15 17.01 14.47
CA ALA A 202 -3.77 16.55 14.40
C ALA A 202 -3.72 15.04 14.59
N ASN A 203 -3.49 14.30 13.51
CA ASN A 203 -3.40 12.85 13.54
C ASN A 203 -2.25 12.34 12.64
N PRO A 204 -1.63 11.21 12.99
CA PRO A 204 -0.50 10.65 12.25
C PRO A 204 -0.89 9.99 10.92
N ILE A 205 -2.15 10.11 10.49
CA ILE A 205 -2.70 9.59 9.23
C ILE A 205 -2.67 10.69 8.15
N GLY A 206 -2.68 11.96 8.55
CA GLY A 206 -2.60 13.10 7.64
C GLY A 206 -3.89 13.38 6.88
N LEU A 207 -5.03 13.24 7.55
CA LEU A 207 -6.33 13.52 6.95
C LEU A 207 -6.58 15.05 6.84
N PRO A 208 -7.08 15.58 5.70
CA PRO A 208 -7.31 17.03 5.48
C PRO A 208 -8.24 17.63 6.53
N ALA A 209 -8.12 18.89 6.95
CA ALA A 209 -9.01 19.45 7.99
C ALA A 209 -10.52 19.24 7.70
N HIS A 210 -11.37 19.15 8.73
CA HIS A 210 -12.82 19.03 8.53
C HIS A 210 -13.34 20.19 7.67
N GLY A 211 -14.01 19.88 6.55
CA GLY A 211 -14.58 20.89 5.66
C GLY A 211 -13.62 21.49 4.64
N SER A 212 -12.37 21.00 4.52
CA SER A 212 -11.58 21.31 3.33
C SER A 212 -12.12 20.48 2.15
N ASP A 213 -12.83 21.11 1.24
CA ASP A 213 -13.23 20.51 -0.04
C ASP A 213 -11.97 20.00 -0.76
N SER A 214 -11.88 18.69 -0.97
CA SER A 214 -10.80 18.10 -1.80
C SER A 214 -11.14 18.13 -3.30
N THR A 215 -12.08 18.98 -3.70
CA THR A 215 -12.53 19.13 -5.10
C THR A 215 -11.57 19.96 -5.95
N ALA A 216 -10.38 20.31 -5.44
CA ALA A 216 -9.28 20.75 -6.28
C ALA A 216 -8.87 19.57 -7.17
N ALA A 217 -9.50 19.47 -8.35
CA ALA A 217 -9.16 18.54 -9.40
C ALA A 217 -7.65 18.53 -9.60
N ARG A 218 -7.01 17.39 -9.32
CA ARG A 218 -5.66 17.16 -9.77
C ARG A 218 -5.65 17.30 -11.31
N PRO A 219 -4.71 18.05 -11.90
CA PRO A 219 -4.63 18.13 -13.35
C PRO A 219 -4.41 16.73 -13.93
N ASP A 220 -5.17 16.41 -14.98
CA ASP A 220 -5.09 15.16 -15.73
C ASP A 220 -3.66 14.94 -16.26
N PRO A 221 -2.96 13.86 -15.87
CA PRO A 221 -1.65 13.53 -16.43
C PRO A 221 -1.75 12.95 -17.87
N GLY A 222 -2.95 12.78 -18.40
CA GLY A 222 -3.28 12.06 -19.63
C GLY A 222 -3.43 12.91 -20.90
N GLY A 223 -2.61 13.94 -21.10
CA GLY A 223 -2.45 14.60 -22.40
C GLY A 223 -1.74 13.71 -23.42
N THR A 224 -2.36 12.59 -23.84
CA THR A 224 -1.76 11.68 -24.82
C THR A 224 -1.84 12.31 -26.20
N THR A 225 -0.75 12.96 -26.62
CA THR A 225 -0.54 13.27 -28.03
C THR A 225 -0.39 11.95 -28.77
N ARG A 226 -1.43 11.57 -29.53
CA ARG A 226 -1.43 10.43 -30.46
C ARG A 226 -0.31 10.65 -31.49
N VAL A 227 0.84 10.02 -31.29
CA VAL A 227 1.80 9.79 -32.38
C VAL A 227 1.27 8.60 -33.17
N THR A 228 0.67 8.88 -34.31
CA THR A 228 0.28 7.87 -35.30
C THR A 228 1.52 7.35 -36.01
N ALA A 229 2.11 6.27 -35.49
CA ALA A 229 3.12 5.51 -36.23
C ALA A 229 2.43 4.67 -37.30
N SER A 230 2.30 5.24 -38.50
CA SER A 230 2.00 4.52 -39.74
C SER A 230 3.15 3.58 -40.07
N ALA A 231 2.90 2.27 -39.97
CA ALA A 231 3.78 1.25 -40.51
C ALA A 231 3.86 1.37 -42.04
N ARG A 232 5.05 1.71 -42.56
CA ARG A 232 5.46 1.33 -43.91
C ARG A 232 6.69 0.44 -43.79
N ALA A 233 6.49 -0.82 -44.16
CA ALA A 233 7.56 -1.74 -44.45
C ALA A 233 8.16 -1.36 -45.81
N GLU A 234 9.40 -0.89 -45.81
CA GLU A 234 10.24 -0.88 -47.01
C GLU A 234 11.43 -1.80 -46.78
N SER A 235 11.40 -2.89 -47.53
CA SER A 235 12.48 -3.87 -47.66
C SER A 235 13.64 -3.24 -48.43
N ARG A 236 14.82 -3.16 -47.83
CA ARG A 236 16.09 -3.04 -48.57
C ARG A 236 17.13 -3.96 -47.96
N ALA A 237 17.46 -4.99 -48.73
CA ALA A 237 18.65 -5.80 -48.56
C ALA A 237 19.89 -4.96 -48.85
N ILE A 238 20.87 -4.95 -47.93
CA ILE A 238 22.26 -4.67 -48.22
C ILE A 238 23.10 -5.64 -47.38
N GLY A 239 23.79 -6.55 -48.07
CA GLY A 239 24.80 -7.41 -47.48
C GLY A 239 26.07 -6.60 -47.16
N GLY A 240 26.77 -7.03 -46.11
CA GLY A 240 28.02 -6.41 -45.70
C GLY A 240 28.65 -7.20 -44.56
N SER A 241 29.54 -8.10 -44.94
CA SER A 241 30.45 -8.88 -44.09
C SER A 241 31.30 -7.94 -43.22
N GLY A 242 31.40 -8.22 -41.92
CA GLY A 242 32.27 -7.48 -41.01
C GLY A 242 32.47 -8.27 -39.71
N ASP A 243 33.72 -8.65 -39.47
CA ASP A 243 34.20 -9.60 -38.47
C ASP A 243 33.80 -9.31 -37.01
N LEU A 244 33.33 -10.35 -36.31
CA LEU A 244 33.24 -10.39 -34.85
C LEU A 244 34.30 -11.36 -34.30
N THR A 245 35.29 -10.80 -33.60
CA THR A 245 36.29 -11.55 -32.83
C THR A 245 35.63 -12.22 -31.60
N PRO A 246 35.93 -13.50 -31.27
CA PRO A 246 35.19 -14.26 -30.27
C PRO A 246 35.68 -14.04 -28.83
N LEU A 247 34.73 -14.02 -27.89
CA LEU A 247 34.96 -14.19 -26.44
C LEU A 247 35.28 -15.66 -26.11
N PRO A 248 36.18 -15.95 -25.15
CA PRO A 248 36.58 -17.32 -24.83
C PRO A 248 35.54 -18.11 -24.01
N PRO A 249 35.46 -19.45 -24.16
CA PRO A 249 34.47 -20.29 -23.49
C PRO A 249 35.04 -21.03 -22.26
N SER A 250 34.22 -21.21 -21.22
CA SER A 250 34.13 -22.37 -20.30
C SER A 250 33.17 -21.96 -19.13
N LEU A 251 32.22 -22.73 -18.59
CA LEU A 251 31.86 -24.15 -18.57
C LEU A 251 30.30 -24.21 -18.50
N SER A 252 29.62 -24.79 -19.48
CA SER A 252 29.08 -26.17 -19.46
C SER A 252 27.96 -26.45 -18.44
N ARG A 253 26.73 -26.37 -18.98
CA ARG A 253 25.58 -27.29 -18.83
C ARG A 253 25.41 -28.05 -17.50
N CYS A 254 24.28 -27.79 -16.85
CA CYS A 254 23.45 -28.87 -16.31
C CYS A 254 21.97 -28.56 -16.58
N SER A 255 21.50 -29.00 -17.75
CA SER A 255 20.10 -29.19 -18.06
C SER A 255 19.80 -30.67 -17.87
N GLN A 256 19.25 -31.05 -16.71
CA GLN A 256 18.52 -32.31 -16.57
C GLN A 256 17.24 -32.06 -15.77
N SER A 257 16.16 -32.50 -16.40
CA SER A 257 14.84 -32.78 -15.89
C SER A 257 14.79 -33.24 -14.43
N CYS A 258 13.98 -32.56 -13.62
CA CYS A 258 13.36 -33.16 -12.44
C CYS A 258 11.89 -32.71 -12.40
N SER A 259 11.00 -33.53 -12.92
CA SER A 259 9.60 -33.54 -12.49
C SER A 259 9.51 -34.30 -11.18
N PRO A 260 8.83 -33.78 -10.14
CA PRO A 260 8.28 -34.63 -9.11
C PRO A 260 6.77 -34.81 -9.36
N ARG A 261 6.37 -36.08 -9.49
CA ARG A 261 5.01 -36.52 -9.21
C ARG A 261 4.67 -36.12 -7.77
N PHE A 262 3.57 -35.40 -7.57
CA PHE A 262 2.98 -35.24 -6.23
C PHE A 262 2.12 -36.48 -5.92
N PRO A 263 2.33 -37.17 -4.79
CA PRO A 263 1.35 -38.12 -4.27
C PRO A 263 0.12 -37.37 -3.75
N GLN A 264 -1.06 -37.94 -3.97
CA GLN A 264 -2.26 -37.52 -3.28
C GLN A 264 -2.25 -37.96 -1.81
N ALA A 265 -2.94 -37.15 -1.01
CA ALA A 265 -3.61 -37.44 0.26
C ALA A 265 -2.98 -36.92 1.57
N GLU A 266 -3.83 -36.15 2.26
CA GLU A 266 -4.01 -36.01 3.72
C GLU A 266 -3.27 -34.91 4.51
N THR A 267 -4.05 -33.85 4.77
CA THR A 267 -4.19 -33.10 6.03
C THR A 267 -2.98 -33.00 6.97
N SER A 268 -2.26 -31.87 6.90
CA SER A 268 -1.91 -31.04 8.07
C SER A 268 -1.08 -29.82 7.63
N SER A 269 -1.36 -28.69 8.27
CA SER A 269 -0.81 -27.34 8.05
C SER A 269 0.72 -27.25 7.88
N PRO A 270 1.23 -26.34 7.02
CA PRO A 270 2.56 -25.78 7.22
C PRO A 270 2.55 -24.25 7.30
N VAL A 271 3.04 -23.77 8.44
CA VAL A 271 3.54 -22.41 8.67
C VAL A 271 4.80 -22.22 7.81
N CYS A 272 4.77 -21.27 6.88
CA CYS A 272 5.91 -20.98 6.01
C CYS A 272 6.85 -19.99 6.73
N GLY A 273 8.01 -20.51 7.16
CA GLY A 273 9.10 -19.73 7.71
C GLY A 273 9.96 -19.13 6.60
N TRP A 274 10.11 -17.81 6.63
CA TRP A 274 11.20 -17.09 6.00
C TRP A 274 11.64 -15.97 6.95
N TRP A 275 12.95 -15.68 6.95
CA TRP A 275 13.71 -14.71 7.77
C TRP A 275 14.39 -15.26 9.04
N THR A 276 15.49 -16.00 8.84
CA THR A 276 16.62 -16.00 9.78
C THR A 276 17.94 -15.75 9.03
N THR A 277 18.86 -15.05 9.72
CA THR A 277 20.24 -14.64 9.37
C THR A 277 20.33 -13.36 8.52
N ARG A 278 21.11 -12.33 8.90
CA ARG A 278 22.46 -12.23 9.52
C ARG A 278 22.52 -11.04 10.51
N ARG A 279 23.11 -11.19 11.71
CA ARG A 279 24.50 -10.85 12.11
C ARG A 279 24.90 -9.42 11.81
#